data_AF-A0A520IHS5-F1
#
_entry.id   AF-A0A520IHS5-F1
#
_cell.length_a   1.000
_cell.length_b   1.000
_cell.length_c   1.000
_cell.angle_alpha   90.00
_cell.angle_beta   90.00
_cell.angle_gamma   90.00
#
_symmetry.space_group_name_H-M   'P 1'
#
loop_
_entity.id
_entity.type
_entity.pdbx_description
1 polymer ?
#
loop_
_entity_poly.entity_id
_entity_poly.type
_entity_poly.pdbx_seq_one_letter_code
_entity_poly.pdbx_strand_id
1 'polypeptide(L)' 'MKINLIIAYMALACTVVACTEKDTVPKVADAHAPVVDGQKMTSKDFLNKYCSGKTPSSTCEEVKNAMAKDATKGVLPKGW' A
#
# COMPACT_ATOMS: atom_id res chain seq x y z
N MET A 1 5.13 -52.78 -8.37
CA MET A 1 6.27 -52.47 -7.48
C MET A 1 6.91 -51.17 -7.93
N LYS A 2 7.04 -50.23 -6.99
CA LYS A 2 7.87 -49.00 -7.03
C LYS A 2 7.35 -47.83 -7.89
N ILE A 3 6.15 -47.37 -7.52
CA ILE A 3 5.75 -45.95 -7.55
C ILE A 3 6.68 -45.22 -6.56
N ASN A 4 7.94 -44.99 -6.93
CA ASN A 4 8.96 -44.39 -6.07
C ASN A 4 9.73 -43.32 -6.85
N LEU A 5 9.08 -42.18 -7.10
CA LEU A 5 9.76 -40.88 -7.31
C LEU A 5 8.81 -39.69 -7.07
N ILE A 6 7.76 -39.90 -6.26
CA ILE A 6 6.80 -38.87 -5.84
C ILE A 6 7.38 -37.97 -4.71
N ILE A 7 8.64 -38.16 -4.26
CA ILE A 7 9.10 -37.64 -2.95
C ILE A 7 10.45 -36.89 -2.99
N ALA A 8 10.93 -36.39 -4.14
CA ALA A 8 12.26 -35.73 -4.17
C ALA A 8 12.30 -34.28 -4.70
N TYR A 9 11.28 -33.83 -5.41
CA TYR A 9 11.11 -32.40 -5.70
C TYR A 9 9.82 -31.95 -5.00
N MET A 10 9.65 -32.27 -3.70
CA MET A 10 9.89 -31.27 -2.65
C MET A 10 9.77 -29.85 -3.19
N ALA A 11 8.51 -29.45 -3.41
CA ALA A 11 7.95 -28.34 -2.66
C ALA A 11 9.01 -27.31 -2.26
N LEU A 12 9.56 -26.59 -3.25
CA LEU A 12 9.96 -25.21 -3.00
C LEU A 12 8.64 -24.46 -2.85
N ALA A 13 8.06 -24.65 -1.67
CA ALA A 13 6.88 -23.98 -1.22
C ALA A 13 7.27 -22.50 -1.25
N CYS A 14 6.87 -21.81 -2.32
CA CYS A 14 6.58 -20.40 -2.28
C CYS A 14 5.41 -20.23 -1.31
N THR A 15 5.68 -20.43 -0.01
CA THR A 15 4.98 -19.73 1.03
C THR A 15 5.40 -18.27 0.90
N VAL A 16 4.92 -17.61 -0.16
CA VAL A 16 4.41 -16.26 0.04
C VAL A 16 3.30 -16.48 1.04
N VAL A 17 3.66 -16.38 2.32
CA VAL A 17 2.69 -16.18 3.37
C VAL A 17 2.00 -14.90 2.92
N ALA A 18 0.88 -15.05 2.22
CA ALA A 18 -0.11 -14.00 2.07
C ALA A 18 -0.61 -13.77 3.50
N CYS A 19 0.18 -13.02 4.26
CA CYS A 19 -0.09 -12.56 5.61
C CYS A 19 -1.31 -11.64 5.52
N THR A 20 -2.50 -12.20 5.33
CA THR A 20 -3.78 -11.62 5.74
C THR A 20 -3.87 -10.09 5.61
N GLU A 21 -3.55 -9.52 4.44
CA GLU A 21 -3.51 -8.06 4.23
C GLU A 21 -4.91 -7.47 3.97
N LYS A 22 -5.96 -8.14 4.42
CA LYS A 22 -7.33 -7.62 4.21
C LYS A 22 -7.59 -6.35 5.03
N ASP A 23 -6.76 -6.05 6.03
CA ASP A 23 -6.88 -4.87 6.89
C ASP A 23 -5.61 -4.06 7.13
N THR A 24 -4.49 -4.45 6.53
CA THR A 24 -3.23 -3.74 6.72
C THR A 24 -3.07 -2.70 5.62
N VAL A 25 -3.02 -1.43 6.02
CA VAL A 25 -2.67 -0.35 5.10
C VAL A 25 -1.20 -0.53 4.70
N PRO A 26 -0.88 -0.62 3.40
CA PRO A 26 0.49 -0.79 2.94
C PRO A 26 1.32 0.45 3.31
N LYS A 27 2.52 0.25 3.84
CA LYS A 27 3.46 1.36 4.09
C LYS A 27 3.99 1.89 2.76
N VAL A 28 4.04 3.20 2.59
CA VAL A 28 4.61 3.84 1.40
C VAL A 28 5.84 4.65 1.78
N ALA A 29 6.85 4.65 0.90
CA ALA A 29 8.07 5.43 1.10
C ALA A 29 7.87 6.91 0.78
N ASP A 30 6.99 7.23 -0.17
CA ASP A 30 6.61 8.60 -0.54
C ASP A 30 5.09 8.75 -0.47
N ALA A 31 4.63 9.69 0.36
CA ALA A 31 3.21 9.99 0.56
C ALA A 31 2.60 10.82 -0.59
N HIS A 32 3.43 11.53 -1.36
CA HIS A 32 2.99 12.31 -2.52
C HIS A 32 2.81 11.44 -3.78
N ALA A 33 3.61 10.37 -3.90
CA ALA A 33 3.53 9.41 -4.99
C ALA A 33 3.55 7.98 -4.44
N PRO A 34 2.46 7.53 -3.78
CA PRO A 34 2.40 6.20 -3.19
C PRO A 34 2.61 5.11 -4.26
N VAL A 35 3.49 4.16 -3.93
CA VAL A 35 3.78 2.98 -4.73
C VAL A 35 3.46 1.75 -3.92
N VAL A 36 2.56 0.92 -4.41
CA VAL A 36 2.15 -0.34 -3.77
C VAL A 36 2.38 -1.44 -4.80
N ASP A 37 3.12 -2.49 -4.42
CA ASP A 37 3.47 -3.61 -5.31
C ASP A 37 4.13 -3.18 -6.64
N GLY A 38 4.93 -2.11 -6.61
CA GLY A 38 5.59 -1.55 -7.79
C GLY A 38 4.66 -0.71 -8.69
N GLN A 39 3.37 -0.62 -8.37
CA GLN A 39 2.41 0.21 -9.08
C GLN A 39 2.32 1.60 -8.43
N LYS A 40 2.65 2.64 -9.20
CA LYS A 40 2.41 4.03 -8.81
C LYS A 40 0.91 4.32 -8.81
N MET A 41 0.44 5.02 -7.79
CA MET A 41 -0.95 5.49 -7.70
C MET A 41 -1.01 6.90 -7.14
N THR A 42 -2.17 7.53 -7.31
CA THR A 42 -2.42 8.86 -6.72
C THR A 42 -2.70 8.73 -5.23
N SER A 43 -2.41 9.78 -4.45
CA SER A 43 -2.77 9.84 -3.03
C SER A 43 -4.27 9.61 -2.82
N LYS A 44 -5.14 10.11 -3.72
CA LYS A 44 -6.59 9.91 -3.66
C LYS A 44 -6.97 8.44 -3.84
N ASP A 45 -6.40 7.77 -4.83
CA ASP A 45 -6.69 6.35 -5.09
C ASP A 45 -6.17 5.46 -3.95
N PHE A 46 -5.01 5.78 -3.41
CA PHE A 46 -4.46 5.10 -2.24
C PHE A 46 -5.40 5.21 -1.04
N LEU A 47 -5.85 6.43 -0.71
CA LEU A 47 -6.76 6.67 0.41
C LEU A 47 -8.09 5.93 0.22
N ASN A 48 -8.67 5.98 -0.98
CA ASN A 48 -9.93 5.29 -1.27
C ASN A 48 -9.81 3.77 -1.19
N LYS A 49 -8.69 3.21 -1.67
CA LYS A 49 -8.50 1.76 -1.76
C LYS A 49 -8.06 1.13 -0.45
N TYR A 50 -7.20 1.82 0.31
CA TYR A 50 -6.55 1.26 1.49
C TYR A 50 -6.96 1.91 2.81
N CYS A 51 -7.50 3.13 2.80
CA CYS A 51 -7.82 3.87 4.03
C CYS A 51 -9.32 4.02 4.30
N SER A 52 -10.19 3.85 3.30
CA SER A 52 -11.63 3.95 3.48
C SER A 52 -12.19 2.84 4.38
N GLY A 53 -12.90 3.24 5.44
CA GLY A 53 -13.56 2.32 6.36
C GLY A 53 -12.63 1.52 7.27
N LYS A 54 -11.32 1.81 7.26
CA LYS A 54 -10.33 1.19 8.15
C LYS A 54 -9.96 2.12 9.30
N THR A 55 -9.44 1.53 10.39
CA THR A 55 -8.85 2.29 11.49
C THR A 55 -7.75 3.21 10.95
N PRO A 56 -7.68 4.48 11.40
CA PRO A 56 -6.66 5.42 10.95
C PRO A 56 -5.26 4.83 11.17
N SER A 57 -4.57 4.56 10.07
CA SER A 57 -3.15 4.22 10.09
C SER A 57 -2.31 5.48 9.90
N SER A 58 -1.10 5.50 10.46
CA SER A 58 -0.17 6.63 10.29
C SER A 58 0.08 6.91 8.80
N THR A 59 0.16 5.87 7.97
CA THR A 59 0.36 6.00 6.53
C THR A 59 -0.81 6.68 5.82
N CYS A 60 -2.06 6.39 6.22
CA CYS A 60 -3.22 7.11 5.70
C CYS A 60 -3.18 8.60 6.06
N GLU A 61 -2.73 8.94 7.26
CA GLU A 61 -2.58 10.33 7.67
C GLU A 61 -1.47 11.05 6.91
N GLU A 62 -0.33 10.40 6.68
CA GLU A 62 0.77 10.92 5.89
C GLU A 62 0.35 11.22 4.45
N VAL A 63 -0.33 10.27 3.79
CA VAL A 63 -0.83 10.44 2.41
C VAL A 63 -1.91 11.52 2.34
N LYS A 64 -2.80 11.60 3.33
CA LYS A 64 -3.81 12.68 3.43
C LYS A 64 -3.16 14.05 3.60
N ASN A 65 -2.14 14.15 4.46
CA ASN A 65 -1.42 15.40 4.69
C ASN A 65 -0.61 15.82 3.46
N ALA A 66 0.03 14.89 2.77
CA ALA A 66 0.73 15.16 1.51
C ALA A 66 -0.23 15.76 0.47
N MET A 67 -1.40 15.14 0.28
CA MET A 67 -2.45 15.64 -0.61
C MET A 67 -2.93 17.05 -0.22
N ALA A 68 -3.13 17.30 1.08
CA ALA A 68 -3.55 18.62 1.57
C ALA A 68 -2.46 19.69 1.34
N LYS A 69 -1.19 19.36 1.55
CA LYS A 69 -0.06 20.27 1.30
C LYS A 69 0.08 20.63 -0.18
N ASP A 70 -0.18 19.69 -1.07
CA ASP A 70 -0.18 19.99 -2.51
C ASP A 70 -1.35 20.90 -2.91
N ALA A 71 -2.51 20.74 -2.25
CA ALA A 71 -3.64 21.66 -2.45
C ALA A 71 -3.34 23.08 -1.93
N THR A 72 -2.57 23.23 -0.85
CA THR A 72 -2.22 24.55 -0.29
C THR A 72 -1.06 25.23 -1.00
N LYS A 73 -0.19 24.51 -1.72
CA LYS A 73 0.86 25.12 -2.56
C LYS A 73 0.30 26.07 -3.65
N GLY A 74 -0.96 25.91 -4.04
CA GLY A 74 -1.64 26.81 -4.99
C GLY A 74 -2.38 27.98 -4.36
N VAL A 75 -2.59 27.98 -3.04
CA VAL A 75 -3.31 29.05 -2.33
C VAL A 75 -2.28 29.95 -1.66
N LEU A 76 -1.76 30.91 -2.43
CA LEU A 76 -1.12 32.08 -1.83
C LEU A 76 -2.14 32.74 -0.88
N PRO A 77 -1.76 33.13 0.35
CA PRO A 77 -2.67 33.77 1.28
C PRO A 77 -3.22 35.04 0.62
N LYS A 78 -4.55 35.12 0.49
CA LYS A 78 -5.23 36.35 0.06
C LYS A 78 -5.09 37.38 1.18
N GLY A 79 -4.03 38.17 1.07
CA GLY A 79 -3.70 39.22 2.03
C GLY A 79 -2.60 40.12 1.53
N TRP A 80 -2.74 40.65 0.31
CA TRP A 80 -2.10 41.88 -0.19
C TRP A 80 -3.19 42.70 -0.88
#